data_AF-A0A1V4H454-F1
#
_entry.id   AF-A0A1V4H454-F1
#
_cell.length_a   1.000
_cell.length_b   1.000
_cell.length_c   1.000
_cell.angle_alpha   90.00
_cell.angle_beta   90.00
_cell.angle_gamma   90.00
#
_symmetry.space_group_name_H-M   'P 1'
#
loop_
_entity.id
_entity.type
_entity.pdbx_description
1 polymer ?
#
loop_
_entity_poly.entity_id
_entity_poly.type
_entity_poly.pdbx_seq_one_letter_code
_entity_poly.pdbx_strand_id
1 'polypeptide(L)'
;MHRFGQGLGCDVLKSLANHLNTAHTLYPVVLKSLQAFEWQVDNHVSSDDEFDQAYQKLADDLAELTGKDMGEYLLWEWWEVDGVEALAFKIALPKPVACHVGQDDLTDIVRTLKHEQTRQIAPFINEPHDKTDEFIGCCEHYLDSYLHELLAVNFPKSYDYDLFCSHKIDGNHIEFGSDDIIDVILSGKSYQSQKQTLFKRYR
;
A
#
# COMPACT_ATOMS: atom_id res chain seq x y z
N MET A 1 20.16 -25.51 1.29
CA MET A 1 18.70 -25.77 1.38
C MET A 1 18.05 -24.50 1.90
N HIS A 2 17.60 -23.65 1.00
CA HIS A 2 16.91 -22.40 1.31
C HIS A 2 15.42 -22.71 1.44
N ARG A 3 14.89 -22.64 2.67
CA ARG A 3 13.44 -22.63 2.91
C ARG A 3 13.00 -21.18 2.76
N PHE A 4 12.44 -20.84 1.62
CA PHE A 4 11.78 -19.54 1.38
C PHE A 4 10.31 -19.82 1.05
N GLY A 5 9.40 -19.05 1.66
CA GLY A 5 7.96 -19.07 1.33
C GLY A 5 7.01 -19.57 2.43
N GLN A 6 7.33 -19.46 3.72
CA GLN A 6 6.38 -19.79 4.81
C GLN A 6 6.15 -18.66 5.83
N GLY A 7 6.73 -17.48 5.65
CA GLY A 7 6.78 -16.48 6.71
C GLY A 7 5.59 -15.52 6.76
N LEU A 8 4.45 -15.83 6.14
CA LEU A 8 3.19 -15.14 6.43
C LEU A 8 2.16 -16.18 6.86
N GLY A 9 1.53 -15.94 8.00
CA GLY A 9 0.55 -16.77 8.64
C GLY A 9 -0.65 -16.96 7.73
N CYS A 10 -1.34 -18.06 7.98
CA CYS A 10 -2.50 -18.50 7.18
C CYS A 10 -3.52 -17.36 6.95
N ASP A 11 -3.66 -16.44 7.90
CA ASP A 11 -4.67 -15.38 7.87
C ASP A 11 -4.20 -14.11 7.11
N VAL A 12 -2.94 -13.70 7.27
CA VAL A 12 -2.38 -12.55 6.51
C VAL A 12 -2.32 -12.89 5.01
N LEU A 13 -1.81 -14.08 4.68
CA LEU A 13 -1.75 -14.56 3.29
C LEU A 13 -3.13 -14.63 2.65
N LYS A 14 -4.12 -15.21 3.35
CA LYS A 14 -5.49 -15.31 2.84
C LYS A 14 -6.13 -13.94 2.66
N SER A 15 -5.94 -13.03 3.61
CA SER A 15 -6.49 -11.69 3.51
C SER A 15 -5.91 -10.94 2.32
N LEU A 16 -4.60 -10.94 2.16
CA LEU A 16 -3.93 -10.28 1.05
C LEU A 16 -4.30 -10.92 -0.29
N ALA A 17 -4.32 -12.25 -0.39
CA ALA A 17 -4.73 -12.94 -1.61
C ALA A 17 -6.18 -12.62 -2.01
N ASN A 18 -7.11 -12.58 -1.04
CA ASN A 18 -8.49 -12.18 -1.31
C ASN A 18 -8.59 -10.74 -1.81
N HIS A 19 -7.86 -9.82 -1.17
CA HIS A 19 -7.83 -8.41 -1.60
C HIS A 19 -7.22 -8.26 -2.99
N LEU A 20 -6.14 -8.97 -3.31
CA LEU A 20 -5.54 -8.94 -4.63
C LEU A 20 -6.48 -9.52 -5.70
N ASN A 21 -7.23 -10.59 -5.40
CA ASN A 21 -8.22 -11.14 -6.33
C ASN A 21 -9.38 -10.15 -6.59
N THR A 22 -9.86 -9.48 -5.54
CA THR A 22 -10.85 -8.39 -5.69
C THR A 22 -10.27 -7.25 -6.53
N ALA A 23 -9.05 -6.82 -6.22
CA ALA A 23 -8.37 -5.74 -6.93
C ALA A 23 -8.19 -6.08 -8.42
N HIS A 24 -7.76 -7.30 -8.74
CA HIS A 24 -7.57 -7.77 -10.12
C HIS A 24 -8.88 -7.70 -10.93
N THR A 25 -10.02 -7.96 -10.28
CA THR A 25 -11.35 -7.85 -10.91
C THR A 25 -11.77 -6.40 -11.12
N LEU A 26 -11.51 -5.53 -10.14
CA LEU A 26 -11.95 -4.12 -10.16
C LEU A 26 -11.02 -3.22 -10.99
N TYR A 27 -9.72 -3.53 -11.02
CA TYR A 27 -8.67 -2.75 -11.65
C TYR A 27 -9.00 -2.29 -13.08
N PRO A 28 -9.38 -3.18 -14.03
CA PRO A 28 -9.67 -2.75 -15.39
C PRO A 28 -10.89 -1.83 -15.49
N VAL A 29 -11.86 -1.98 -14.58
CA VAL A 29 -13.06 -1.13 -14.54
C VAL A 29 -12.68 0.26 -14.03
N VAL A 30 -11.92 0.33 -12.93
CA VAL A 30 -11.44 1.59 -12.35
C VAL A 30 -10.55 2.34 -13.33
N LEU A 31 -9.57 1.65 -13.93
CA LEU A 31 -8.65 2.23 -14.91
C LEU A 31 -9.40 2.85 -16.08
N LYS A 32 -10.38 2.13 -16.62
CA LYS A 32 -11.21 2.64 -17.71
C LYS A 32 -12.05 3.85 -17.30
N SER A 33 -12.58 3.89 -16.09
CA SER A 33 -13.33 5.05 -15.59
C SER A 33 -12.44 6.30 -15.47
N LEU A 34 -11.21 6.14 -14.96
CA LEU A 34 -10.24 7.23 -14.87
C LEU A 34 -9.83 7.75 -16.26
N GLN A 35 -9.52 6.85 -17.20
CA GLN A 35 -9.17 7.22 -18.58
C GLN A 35 -10.35 7.86 -19.33
N ALA A 36 -11.58 7.41 -19.09
CA ALA A 36 -12.77 8.01 -19.67
C ALA A 36 -13.02 9.43 -19.14
N PHE A 37 -12.76 9.65 -17.84
CA PHE A 37 -12.83 10.97 -17.24
C PHE A 37 -11.77 11.92 -17.83
N GLU A 38 -10.51 11.48 -17.91
CA GLU A 38 -9.43 12.25 -18.57
C GLU A 38 -9.84 12.66 -19.98
N TRP A 39 -10.29 11.70 -20.79
CA TRP A 39 -10.74 11.98 -22.15
C TRP A 39 -11.93 12.95 -22.19
N GLN A 40 -12.89 12.82 -21.28
CA GLN A 40 -14.03 13.73 -21.19
C GLN A 40 -13.56 15.14 -20.84
N VAL A 41 -12.65 15.31 -19.89
CA VAL A 41 -12.16 16.63 -19.51
C VAL A 41 -11.41 17.28 -20.68
N ASP A 42 -10.51 16.54 -21.33
CA ASP A 42 -9.70 17.06 -22.43
C ASP A 42 -10.52 17.48 -23.67
N ASN A 43 -11.65 16.83 -23.92
CA ASN A 43 -12.39 16.97 -25.17
C ASN A 43 -13.76 17.65 -25.05
N HIS A 44 -14.36 17.65 -23.86
CA HIS A 44 -15.76 18.02 -23.68
C HIS A 44 -16.03 18.99 -22.54
N VAL A 45 -15.12 19.15 -21.59
CA VAL A 45 -15.28 20.10 -20.49
C VAL A 45 -14.74 21.46 -20.91
N SER A 46 -15.57 22.49 -20.79
CA SER A 46 -15.25 23.85 -21.23
C SER A 46 -15.38 24.90 -20.13
N SER A 47 -15.81 24.48 -18.93
CA SER A 47 -16.00 25.33 -17.76
C SER A 47 -15.71 24.58 -16.46
N ASP A 48 -15.38 25.32 -15.41
CA ASP A 48 -15.12 24.76 -14.07
C ASP A 48 -16.35 24.02 -13.51
N ASP A 49 -17.57 24.53 -13.76
CA ASP A 49 -18.81 23.88 -13.32
C ASP A 49 -19.02 22.51 -13.99
N GLU A 50 -18.64 22.35 -15.26
CA GLU A 50 -18.71 21.08 -15.99
C GLU A 50 -17.63 20.10 -15.48
N PHE A 51 -16.44 20.63 -15.16
CA PHE A 51 -15.36 19.84 -14.55
C PHE A 51 -15.80 19.27 -13.21
N ASP A 52 -16.30 20.11 -12.30
CA ASP A 52 -16.72 19.72 -10.95
C ASP A 52 -17.82 18.65 -10.99
N GLN A 53 -18.77 18.78 -11.93
CA GLN A 53 -19.82 17.77 -12.13
C GLN A 53 -19.26 16.43 -12.62
N ALA A 54 -18.34 16.45 -13.59
CA ALA A 54 -17.70 15.24 -14.09
C ALA A 54 -16.84 14.57 -13.01
N TYR A 55 -16.10 15.38 -12.25
CA TYR A 55 -15.27 14.92 -11.13
C TYR A 55 -16.12 14.28 -10.04
N GLN A 56 -17.18 14.95 -9.60
CA GLN A 56 -18.08 14.42 -8.57
C GLN A 56 -18.73 13.12 -9.05
N LYS A 57 -19.16 13.06 -10.32
CA LYS A 57 -19.72 11.84 -10.89
C LYS A 57 -18.72 10.68 -10.86
N LEU A 58 -17.48 10.90 -11.28
CA LEU A 58 -16.43 9.89 -11.21
C LEU A 58 -16.23 9.44 -9.76
N ALA A 59 -16.15 10.38 -8.82
CA ALA A 59 -15.96 10.09 -7.40
C ALA A 59 -17.11 9.23 -6.84
N ASP A 60 -18.36 9.56 -7.16
CA ASP A 60 -19.53 8.81 -6.72
C ASP A 60 -19.53 7.39 -7.30
N ASP A 61 -19.29 7.26 -8.61
CA ASP A 61 -19.27 5.95 -9.30
C ASP A 61 -18.16 5.04 -8.73
N LEU A 62 -16.97 5.59 -8.46
CA LEU A 62 -15.86 4.84 -7.86
C LEU A 62 -16.11 4.51 -6.39
N ALA A 63 -16.69 5.44 -5.62
CA ALA A 63 -17.07 5.20 -4.24
C ALA A 63 -18.11 4.07 -4.13
N GLU A 64 -19.12 4.04 -5.01
CA GLU A 64 -20.10 2.96 -5.09
C GLU A 64 -19.44 1.63 -5.46
N LEU A 65 -18.54 1.64 -6.45
CA LEU A 65 -17.86 0.43 -6.94
C LEU A 65 -16.94 -0.20 -5.89
N THR A 66 -16.17 0.61 -5.16
CA THR A 66 -15.12 0.11 -4.26
C THR A 66 -15.46 0.22 -2.78
N GLY A 67 -16.53 0.93 -2.42
CA GLY A 67 -16.92 1.21 -1.03
C GLY A 67 -15.91 2.10 -0.28
N LYS A 68 -15.13 2.92 -1.01
CA LYS A 68 -14.07 3.76 -0.44
C LYS A 68 -14.45 5.24 -0.51
N ASP A 69 -13.87 6.01 0.40
CA ASP A 69 -13.92 7.47 0.33
C ASP A 69 -12.97 7.97 -0.75
N MET A 70 -13.53 8.54 -1.82
CA MET A 70 -12.73 9.08 -2.92
C MET A 70 -11.98 10.37 -2.53
N GLY A 71 -12.31 11.02 -1.42
CA GLY A 71 -11.56 12.17 -0.91
C GLY A 71 -10.11 11.84 -0.49
N GLU A 72 -9.79 10.56 -0.31
CA GLU A 72 -8.42 10.09 -0.03
C GLU A 72 -7.54 10.01 -1.29
N TYR A 73 -8.13 10.18 -2.48
CA TYR A 73 -7.47 9.98 -3.77
C TYR A 73 -7.52 11.25 -4.62
N LEU A 74 -6.38 11.60 -5.23
CA LEU A 74 -6.32 12.68 -6.22
C LEU A 74 -6.73 12.12 -7.59
N LEU A 75 -8.01 12.22 -7.94
CA LEU A 75 -8.56 11.62 -9.17
C LEU A 75 -8.16 12.39 -10.45
N TRP A 76 -7.68 13.62 -10.32
CA TRP A 76 -7.27 14.47 -11.43
C TRP A 76 -5.75 14.50 -11.60
N GLU A 77 -4.98 14.81 -10.55
CA GLU A 77 -3.51 15.04 -10.66
C GLU A 77 -2.65 13.78 -10.52
N TRP A 78 -3.12 12.63 -11.04
CA TRP A 78 -2.37 11.37 -10.93
C TRP A 78 -1.05 11.36 -11.70
N TRP A 79 -0.89 12.24 -12.69
CA TRP A 79 0.34 12.39 -13.47
C TRP A 79 1.51 12.94 -12.64
N GLU A 80 1.26 13.64 -11.52
CA GLU A 80 2.32 14.17 -10.65
C GLU A 80 2.89 13.13 -9.69
N VAL A 81 2.25 11.97 -9.59
CA VAL A 81 2.57 10.95 -8.59
C VAL A 81 3.15 9.71 -9.28
N ASP A 82 2.28 8.79 -9.72
CA ASP A 82 2.69 7.44 -10.15
C ASP A 82 1.99 6.99 -11.46
N GLY A 83 1.13 7.82 -12.05
CA GLY A 83 0.33 7.46 -13.23
C GLY A 83 -1.07 6.93 -12.92
N VAL A 84 -1.90 6.81 -13.97
CA VAL A 84 -3.31 6.41 -13.86
C VAL A 84 -3.46 4.94 -13.47
N GLU A 85 -2.53 4.08 -13.91
CA GLU A 85 -2.45 2.67 -13.57
C GLU A 85 -2.22 2.48 -12.07
N ALA A 86 -1.28 3.22 -11.50
CA ALA A 86 -1.00 3.18 -10.08
C ALA A 86 -2.19 3.65 -9.24
N LEU A 87 -2.86 4.73 -9.67
CA LEU A 87 -4.07 5.22 -9.03
C LEU A 87 -5.20 4.18 -9.10
N ALA A 88 -5.42 3.60 -10.28
CA ALA A 88 -6.44 2.57 -10.49
C ALA A 88 -6.19 1.37 -9.58
N PHE A 89 -4.93 0.94 -9.43
CA PHE A 89 -4.55 -0.14 -8.52
C PHE A 89 -4.85 0.22 -7.06
N LYS A 90 -4.44 1.41 -6.60
CA LYS A 90 -4.68 1.86 -5.22
C LYS A 90 -6.17 1.97 -4.90
N ILE A 91 -7.00 2.41 -5.86
CA ILE A 91 -8.45 2.48 -5.71
C ILE A 91 -9.06 1.07 -5.71
N ALA A 92 -8.65 0.20 -6.64
CA ALA A 92 -9.17 -1.17 -6.75
C ALA A 92 -8.80 -2.09 -5.57
N LEU A 93 -7.64 -1.87 -4.93
CA LEU A 93 -7.16 -2.70 -3.84
C LEU A 93 -7.90 -2.43 -2.53
N PRO A 94 -8.68 -3.36 -1.96
CA PRO A 94 -9.41 -3.12 -0.71
C PRO A 94 -8.50 -2.70 0.45
N LYS A 95 -9.03 -1.91 1.39
CA LYS A 95 -8.29 -1.53 2.61
C LYS A 95 -8.01 -2.77 3.47
N PRO A 96 -6.83 -2.86 4.11
CA PRO A 96 -6.53 -3.96 5.01
C PRO A 96 -7.44 -3.91 6.25
N VAL A 97 -7.84 -5.09 6.72
CA VAL A 97 -8.58 -5.26 7.97
C VAL A 97 -7.66 -5.91 8.99
N ALA A 98 -7.83 -5.58 10.27
CA ALA A 98 -7.07 -6.20 11.34
C ALA A 98 -7.21 -7.73 11.30
N CYS A 99 -6.09 -8.44 11.39
CA CYS A 99 -5.99 -9.88 11.32
C CYS A 99 -4.89 -10.37 12.27
N HIS A 100 -4.72 -11.68 12.42
CA HIS A 100 -3.60 -12.16 13.21
C HIS A 100 -2.30 -12.01 12.41
N VAL A 101 -1.38 -11.18 12.90
CA VAL A 101 -0.03 -11.02 12.34
C VAL A 101 0.96 -11.64 13.34
N GLY A 102 1.54 -12.78 12.96
CA GLY A 102 2.59 -13.44 13.73
C GLY A 102 3.92 -12.69 13.69
N GLN A 103 4.90 -13.13 14.49
CA GLN A 103 6.26 -12.56 14.46
C GLN A 103 6.97 -12.80 13.12
N ASP A 104 6.80 -13.99 12.54
CA ASP A 104 7.35 -14.31 11.21
C ASP A 104 6.71 -13.40 10.15
N ASP A 105 5.39 -13.22 10.21
CA ASP A 105 4.61 -12.35 9.33
C ASP A 105 5.08 -10.91 9.38
N LEU A 106 5.24 -10.38 10.59
CA LEU A 106 5.75 -9.05 10.81
C LEU A 106 7.18 -8.91 10.25
N THR A 107 8.01 -9.94 10.43
CA THR A 107 9.39 -9.95 9.92
C THR A 107 9.40 -9.87 8.39
N ASP A 108 8.58 -10.68 7.73
CA ASP A 108 8.47 -10.68 6.27
C ASP A 108 7.90 -9.36 5.74
N ILE A 109 6.89 -8.78 6.40
CA ILE A 109 6.33 -7.47 6.02
C ILE A 109 7.39 -6.38 6.15
N VAL A 110 8.08 -6.29 7.29
CA VAL A 110 9.09 -5.24 7.55
C VAL A 110 10.24 -5.35 6.55
N ARG A 111 10.75 -6.56 6.28
CA ARG A 111 11.83 -6.77 5.30
C ARG A 111 11.41 -6.44 3.88
N THR A 112 10.15 -6.69 3.54
CA THR A 112 9.58 -6.30 2.24
C THR A 112 9.55 -4.79 2.09
N LEU A 113 9.06 -4.07 3.11
CA LEU A 113 9.01 -2.61 3.15
C LEU A 113 10.41 -1.97 3.17
N LYS A 114 11.40 -2.64 3.75
CA LYS A 114 12.82 -2.22 3.73
C LYS A 114 13.56 -2.58 2.44
N HIS A 115 12.90 -3.22 1.47
CA HIS A 115 13.50 -3.73 0.24
C HIS A 115 14.71 -4.67 0.47
N GLU A 116 14.79 -5.31 1.64
CA GLU A 116 15.86 -6.26 1.99
C GLU A 116 15.67 -7.62 1.28
N GLN A 117 14.49 -7.85 0.71
CA GLN A 117 14.17 -9.02 -0.08
C GLN A 117 13.42 -8.64 -1.35
N THR A 118 13.64 -9.40 -2.43
CA THR A 118 12.86 -9.26 -3.65
C THR A 118 11.40 -9.57 -3.37
N ARG A 119 10.49 -8.66 -3.74
CA ARG A 119 9.04 -8.89 -3.68
C ARG A 119 8.71 -10.12 -4.49
N GLN A 120 8.39 -11.22 -3.83
CA GLN A 120 7.80 -12.38 -4.48
C GLN A 120 6.30 -12.25 -4.30
N ILE A 121 5.59 -11.77 -5.32
CA ILE A 121 4.12 -11.65 -5.27
C ILE A 121 3.45 -12.93 -5.77
N ALA A 122 4.22 -13.77 -6.45
CA ALA A 122 3.83 -15.11 -6.88
C ALA A 122 3.16 -16.00 -5.80
N PRO A 123 3.50 -15.92 -4.49
CA PRO A 123 2.81 -16.68 -3.45
C PRO A 123 1.38 -16.22 -3.17
N PHE A 124 0.99 -15.00 -3.62
CA PHE A 124 -0.28 -14.36 -3.24
C PHE A 124 -1.33 -14.37 -4.35
N ILE A 125 -0.95 -14.74 -5.58
CA ILE A 125 -1.85 -14.77 -6.71
C ILE A 125 -1.86 -16.21 -7.25
N ASN A 126 -3.05 -16.80 -7.30
CA ASN A 126 -3.22 -18.24 -7.46
C ASN A 126 -2.98 -18.75 -8.90
N GLU A 127 -2.63 -17.89 -9.86
CA GLU A 127 -2.55 -18.26 -11.27
C GLU A 127 -1.19 -17.95 -11.90
N PRO A 128 -0.78 -18.68 -12.96
CA PRO A 128 0.37 -18.30 -13.76
C PRO A 128 0.07 -17.00 -14.50
N HIS A 129 0.66 -15.89 -14.05
CA HIS A 129 0.49 -14.60 -14.71
C HIS A 129 1.53 -14.38 -15.81
N ASP A 130 1.08 -13.77 -16.90
CA ASP A 130 1.97 -13.17 -17.87
C ASP A 130 2.63 -11.95 -17.20
N LYS A 131 3.96 -11.84 -17.29
CA LYS A 131 4.71 -10.71 -16.73
C LYS A 131 4.42 -9.38 -17.43
N THR A 132 3.63 -9.41 -18.50
CA THR A 132 3.09 -8.24 -19.21
C THR A 132 1.77 -7.73 -18.64
N ASP A 133 1.20 -8.39 -17.63
CA ASP A 133 0.01 -7.93 -16.95
C ASP A 133 0.31 -6.67 -16.10
N GLU A 134 -0.20 -5.52 -16.54
CA GLU A 134 -0.04 -4.21 -15.89
C GLU A 134 -0.48 -4.23 -14.42
N PHE A 135 -1.49 -5.03 -14.07
CA PHE A 135 -1.92 -5.19 -12.68
C PHE A 135 -0.82 -5.82 -11.81
N ILE A 136 -0.11 -6.82 -12.35
CA ILE A 136 1.01 -7.47 -11.66
C ILE A 136 2.17 -6.50 -11.49
N GLY A 137 2.46 -5.71 -12.51
CA GLY A 137 3.41 -4.60 -12.41
C GLY A 137 3.04 -3.64 -11.28
N CYS A 138 1.76 -3.26 -11.16
CA CYS A 138 1.30 -2.40 -10.08
C CYS A 138 1.41 -3.06 -8.70
N CYS A 139 1.08 -4.35 -8.58
CA CYS A 139 1.30 -5.10 -7.34
C CYS A 139 2.78 -5.07 -6.92
N GLU A 140 3.70 -5.22 -7.89
CA GLU A 140 5.15 -5.22 -7.66
C GLU A 140 5.68 -3.89 -7.16
N HIS A 141 5.04 -2.77 -7.50
CA HIS A 141 5.56 -1.45 -7.20
C HIS A 141 4.80 -0.75 -6.07
N TYR A 142 3.48 -0.96 -5.94
CA TYR A 142 2.61 -0.12 -5.12
C TYR A 142 1.96 -0.83 -3.91
N LEU A 143 2.40 -2.04 -3.57
CA LEU A 143 1.86 -2.77 -2.40
C LEU A 143 2.30 -2.20 -1.04
N ASP A 144 3.32 -1.34 -1.00
CA ASP A 144 3.85 -0.80 0.26
C ASP A 144 2.81 -0.04 1.07
N SER A 145 2.01 0.80 0.42
CA SER A 145 0.95 1.56 1.09
C SER A 145 -0.02 0.62 1.82
N TYR A 146 -0.41 -0.48 1.17
CA TYR A 146 -1.26 -1.51 1.77
C TYR A 146 -0.59 -2.17 2.98
N LEU A 147 0.71 -2.51 2.89
CA LEU A 147 1.44 -3.13 3.99
C LEU A 147 1.61 -2.18 5.18
N HIS A 148 1.88 -0.91 4.94
CA HIS A 148 1.91 0.12 5.97
C HIS A 148 0.54 0.29 6.66
N GLU A 149 -0.55 0.33 5.90
CA GLU A 149 -1.90 0.34 6.47
C GLU A 149 -2.21 -0.92 7.26
N LEU A 150 -1.77 -2.10 6.79
CA LEU A 150 -1.93 -3.37 7.48
C LEU A 150 -1.22 -3.34 8.85
N LEU A 151 0.00 -2.79 8.92
CA LEU A 151 0.70 -2.61 10.19
C LEU A 151 -0.03 -1.61 11.09
N ALA A 152 -0.57 -0.52 10.54
CA ALA A 152 -1.31 0.48 11.30
C ALA A 152 -2.58 -0.09 11.96
N VAL A 153 -3.37 -0.88 11.23
CA VAL A 153 -4.59 -1.48 11.78
C VAL A 153 -4.32 -2.59 12.79
N ASN A 154 -3.20 -3.31 12.66
CA ASN A 154 -2.84 -4.41 13.56
C ASN A 154 -2.06 -3.97 14.80
N PHE A 155 -1.26 -2.92 14.69
CA PHE A 155 -0.38 -2.42 15.76
C PHE A 155 -0.58 -0.93 16.05
N PRO A 156 -1.82 -0.43 16.25
CA PRO A 156 -2.12 1.02 16.27
C PRO A 156 -1.45 1.78 17.42
N LYS A 157 -0.91 1.08 18.42
CA LYS A 157 -0.18 1.70 19.53
C LYS A 157 1.30 1.86 19.23
N SER A 158 1.93 0.88 18.60
CA SER A 158 3.38 0.77 18.48
C SER A 158 3.90 1.06 17.08
N TYR A 159 3.09 0.84 16.04
CA TYR A 159 3.43 1.20 14.67
C TYR A 159 3.32 2.72 14.46
N ASP A 160 4.30 3.25 13.74
CA ASP A 160 4.37 4.62 13.26
C ASP A 160 5.13 4.59 11.92
N TYR A 161 4.64 5.29 10.89
CA TYR A 161 5.30 5.33 9.57
C TYR A 161 6.73 5.89 9.67
N ASP A 162 6.98 6.76 10.66
CA ASP A 162 8.28 7.34 10.94
C ASP A 162 9.36 6.28 11.25
N LEU A 163 8.98 5.04 11.61
CA LEU A 163 9.91 3.92 11.76
C LEU A 163 10.66 3.55 10.47
N PHE A 164 10.06 3.81 9.31
CA PHE A 164 10.62 3.47 8.00
C PHE A 164 11.29 4.65 7.30
N CYS A 165 11.21 5.84 7.91
CA CYS A 165 11.80 7.06 7.37
C CYS A 165 13.29 7.19 7.75
N SER A 166 14.02 8.02 7.01
CA SER A 166 15.37 8.44 7.40
C SER A 166 15.31 9.46 8.54
N HIS A 167 16.19 9.29 9.53
CA HIS A 167 16.30 10.16 10.70
C HIS A 167 17.64 10.88 10.69
N LYS A 168 17.65 12.13 11.17
CA LYS A 168 18.90 12.87 11.38
C LYS A 168 19.34 12.77 12.84
N ILE A 169 20.47 12.11 13.08
CA ILE A 169 21.08 11.96 14.40
C ILE A 169 22.51 12.49 14.34
N ASP A 170 22.82 13.47 15.18
CA ASP A 170 24.15 14.11 15.29
C ASP A 170 24.75 14.56 13.94
N GLY A 171 23.87 15.01 13.04
CA GLY A 171 24.22 15.50 11.70
C GLY A 171 24.17 14.43 10.60
N ASN A 172 24.15 13.14 10.95
CA ASN A 172 24.13 12.03 10.02
C ASN A 172 22.70 11.54 9.75
N HIS A 173 22.43 11.12 8.52
CA HIS A 173 21.21 10.41 8.17
C HIS A 173 21.38 8.93 8.48
N ILE A 174 20.45 8.38 9.26
CA ILE A 174 20.38 6.96 9.60
C ILE A 174 18.99 6.43 9.25
N GLU A 175 18.92 5.14 9.02
CA GLU A 175 17.66 4.40 8.92
C GLU A 175 17.68 3.29 9.95
N PHE A 176 16.53 2.98 10.54
CA PHE A 176 16.43 1.81 11.39
C PHE A 176 16.51 0.53 10.56
N GLY A 177 17.23 -0.45 11.09
CA GLY A 177 17.24 -1.81 10.57
C GLY A 177 15.94 -2.55 10.90
N SER A 178 15.64 -3.59 10.12
CA SER A 178 14.42 -4.39 10.29
C SER A 178 14.22 -4.91 11.72
N ASP A 179 15.27 -5.42 12.36
CA ASP A 179 15.17 -5.99 13.72
C ASP A 179 14.73 -4.94 14.76
N ASP A 180 15.23 -3.70 14.65
CA ASP A 180 14.82 -2.61 15.54
C ASP A 180 13.34 -2.21 15.34
N ILE A 181 12.89 -2.18 14.09
CA ILE A 181 11.49 -1.89 13.75
C ILE A 181 10.57 -2.98 14.32
N ILE A 182 10.94 -4.25 14.13
CA ILE A 182 10.21 -5.41 14.64
C ILE A 182 10.14 -5.36 16.18
N ASP A 183 11.25 -5.10 16.85
CA ASP A 183 11.31 -4.95 18.32
C ASP A 183 10.37 -3.85 18.82
N VAL A 184 10.37 -2.68 18.16
CA VAL A 184 9.49 -1.57 18.54
C VAL A 184 8.03 -1.98 18.37
N ILE A 185 7.65 -2.58 17.26
CA ILE A 185 6.27 -2.98 16.99
C ILE A 185 5.82 -4.04 18.02
N LEU A 186 6.62 -5.08 18.26
CA LEU A 186 6.32 -6.17 19.19
C LEU A 186 6.31 -5.75 20.66
N SER A 187 7.00 -4.67 21.02
CA SER A 187 6.98 -4.14 22.40
C SER A 187 5.58 -3.73 22.86
N GLY A 188 4.67 -3.42 21.93
CA GLY A 188 3.33 -2.89 22.18
C GLY A 188 3.30 -1.49 22.80
N LYS A 189 4.47 -0.85 23.00
CA LYS A 189 4.60 0.52 23.51
C LYS A 189 4.63 1.51 22.35
N SER A 190 4.23 2.75 22.60
CA SER A 190 4.27 3.75 21.54
C SER A 190 5.67 4.02 21.04
N TYR A 191 5.83 4.14 19.71
CA TYR A 191 7.10 4.51 19.10
C TYR A 191 7.67 5.79 19.72
N GLN A 192 6.82 6.80 19.95
CA GLN A 192 7.22 8.06 20.58
C GLN A 192 7.86 7.86 21.97
N SER A 193 7.40 6.90 22.76
CA SER A 193 7.99 6.59 24.07
C SER A 193 9.35 5.86 23.98
N GLN A 194 9.63 5.24 22.83
CA GLN A 194 10.82 4.42 22.59
C GLN A 194 11.87 5.13 21.73
N LYS A 195 11.45 6.15 20.97
CA LYS A 195 12.26 6.86 19.97
C LYS A 195 13.63 7.27 20.48
N GLN A 196 13.69 7.90 21.66
CA GLN A 196 14.97 8.34 22.24
C GLN A 196 15.90 7.19 22.63
N THR A 197 15.35 6.04 23.06
CA THR A 197 16.15 4.85 23.38
C THR A 197 16.66 4.20 22.10
N LEU A 198 15.84 4.14 21.06
CA LEU A 198 16.22 3.61 19.76
C LEU A 198 17.32 4.48 19.12
N PHE A 199 17.18 5.81 19.13
CA PHE A 199 18.16 6.75 18.59
C PHE A 199 19.56 6.57 19.22
N LYS A 200 19.63 6.23 20.51
CA LYS A 200 20.91 5.96 21.19
C LYS A 200 21.65 4.73 20.65
N ARG A 201 20.98 3.80 19.98
CA ARG A 201 21.63 2.64 19.33
C ARG A 201 22.41 3.03 18.07
N TYR A 202 22.13 4.21 17.51
CA TYR A 202 22.66 4.71 16.24
C TYR A 202 23.61 5.91 16.41
N ARG A 203 24.02 6.20 17.64
CA ARG A 203 25.02 7.23 17.97
C ARG A 203 26.42 6.66 18.09
#